data_AF-A0A941G2F7-F1
#
_entry.id   AF-A0A941G2F7-F1
#
_cell.length_a   1.000
_cell.length_b   1.000
_cell.length_c   1.000
_cell.angle_alpha   90.00
_cell.angle_beta   90.00
_cell.angle_gamma   90.00
#
_symmetry.space_group_name_H-M   'P 1'
#
loop_
_entity.id
_entity.type
_entity.pdbx_description
1 polymer ?
#
loop_
_entity_poly.entity_id
_entity_poly.type
_entity_poly.pdbx_seq_one_letter_code
_entity_poly.pdbx_strand_id
1 'polypeptide(L)'
;MEKCKERGERAISDHKPLLTYVEDTQLPMDFVNLAWMEFKRRHLPEGPDERRLQADWRKHFVNCVTKGWYKLWYASADGGYALTTVGIQAQRLHEKREAA
;
A
#
# COMPACT_ATOMS: atom_id res chain seq x y z
N MET A 1 16.82 -8.33 -11.23
CA MET A 1 16.30 -8.29 -9.85
C MET A 1 17.41 -8.67 -8.84
N GLU A 2 18.55 -7.96 -8.84
CA GLU A 2 19.73 -8.45 -8.08
C GLU A 2 20.48 -7.39 -7.27
N LYS A 3 19.85 -6.26 -6.91
CA LYS A 3 20.38 -5.32 -5.91
C LYS A 3 19.29 -4.67 -5.04
N CYS A 4 18.30 -5.44 -4.63
CA CYS A 4 17.28 -4.98 -3.67
C CYS A 4 17.00 -6.00 -2.55
N LYS A 5 17.98 -6.86 -2.22
CA LYS A 5 17.84 -7.87 -1.17
C LYS A 5 18.54 -7.53 0.16
N GLU A 6 19.25 -6.40 0.26
CA GLU A 6 20.19 -6.23 1.40
C GLU A 6 20.35 -4.79 1.92
N ARG A 7 19.30 -3.98 1.84
CA ARG A 7 19.28 -2.69 2.56
C ARG A 7 17.96 -2.52 3.28
N GLY A 8 17.97 -2.83 4.57
CA GLY A 8 16.98 -2.31 5.50
C GLY A 8 16.79 -0.80 5.28
N GLU A 9 15.52 -0.43 5.24
CA GLU A 9 15.03 0.79 5.88
C GLU A 9 15.71 2.10 5.46
N ARG A 10 15.21 2.65 4.36
CA ARG A 10 14.40 3.87 4.48
C ARG A 10 13.13 3.60 3.70
N ALA A 11 12.18 3.03 4.44
CA ALA A 11 10.94 2.47 3.95
C ALA A 11 10.12 3.57 3.26
N ILE A 12 9.04 3.18 2.59
CA ILE A 12 8.02 4.12 2.13
C ILE A 12 7.64 5.16 3.21
N SER A 13 7.84 4.83 4.49
CA SER A 13 7.74 5.71 5.66
C SER A 13 8.42 7.07 5.50
N ASP A 14 9.53 7.18 4.76
CA ASP A 14 10.29 8.44 4.66
C ASP A 14 9.99 9.19 3.34
N HIS A 15 9.05 8.66 2.54
CA HIS A 15 8.76 9.23 1.24
C HIS A 15 7.84 10.43 1.39
N LYS A 16 8.43 11.63 1.41
CA LYS A 16 7.75 12.92 1.61
C LYS A 16 6.42 13.06 0.86
N PRO A 17 6.29 12.75 -0.45
CA PRO A 17 5.02 12.88 -1.15
C PRO A 17 3.88 12.04 -0.57
N LEU A 18 4.18 10.85 -0.05
CA LEU A 18 3.18 10.02 0.62
C LEU A 18 2.82 10.57 1.98
N LEU A 19 3.84 10.96 2.77
CA LEU A 19 3.64 11.52 4.11
C LEU A 19 2.80 12.79 4.07
N THR A 20 3.11 13.72 3.16
CA THR A 20 2.33 14.94 2.96
C THR A 20 0.87 14.61 2.62
N TYR A 21 0.63 13.65 1.72
CA TYR A 21 -0.73 13.24 1.39
C TYR A 21 -1.47 12.63 2.59
N VAL A 22 -0.80 11.77 3.36
CA VAL A 22 -1.37 11.16 4.58
C VAL A 22 -1.72 12.21 5.62
N GLU A 23 -0.83 13.18 5.83
CA GLU A 23 -1.03 14.31 6.75
C GLU A 23 -2.19 15.20 6.28
N ASP A 24 -2.21 15.62 5.02
CA ASP A 24 -3.24 16.49 4.47
C ASP A 24 -4.64 15.84 4.45
N THR A 25 -4.68 14.52 4.23
CA THR A 25 -5.95 13.77 4.09
C THR A 25 -6.38 13.05 5.35
N GLN A 26 -5.55 13.04 6.40
CA GLN A 26 -5.74 12.28 7.64
C GLN A 26 -5.98 10.77 7.39
N LEU A 27 -5.43 10.23 6.31
CA LEU A 27 -5.55 8.81 5.98
C LEU A 27 -4.83 7.96 7.05
N PRO A 28 -5.49 6.99 7.69
CA PRO A 28 -4.82 6.17 8.70
C PRO A 28 -3.61 5.41 8.13
N MET A 29 -2.48 5.46 8.84
CA MET A 29 -1.25 4.76 8.43
C MET A 29 -1.45 3.24 8.29
N ASP A 30 -2.38 2.65 9.05
CA ASP A 30 -2.73 1.23 8.92
C ASP A 30 -3.32 0.91 7.53
N PHE A 31 -4.06 1.85 6.92
CA PHE A 31 -4.62 1.65 5.58
C PHE A 31 -3.53 1.77 4.51
N VAL A 32 -2.55 2.66 4.73
CA VAL A 32 -1.35 2.75 3.89
C VAL A 32 -0.51 1.47 3.99
N ASN A 33 -0.33 0.94 5.20
CA ASN A 33 0.34 -0.35 5.43
C ASN A 33 -0.40 -1.49 4.73
N LEU A 34 -1.73 -1.52 4.81
CA LEU A 34 -2.56 -2.49 4.08
C LEU A 34 -2.36 -2.39 2.57
N ALA A 35 -2.35 -1.17 2.02
CA ALA A 35 -2.03 -0.94 0.61
C ALA A 35 -0.62 -1.42 0.27
N TRP A 36 0.35 -1.23 1.15
CA TRP A 36 1.73 -1.66 0.94
C TRP A 36 1.85 -3.19 0.89
N MET A 37 1.18 -3.89 1.80
CA MET A 37 1.12 -5.36 1.78
C MET A 37 0.49 -5.89 0.48
N GLU A 38 -0.60 -5.27 0.04
CA GLU A 38 -1.27 -5.65 -1.21
C GLU A 38 -0.43 -5.29 -2.45
N PHE A 39 0.24 -4.15 -2.43
CA PHE A 39 1.16 -3.73 -3.49
C PHE A 39 2.30 -4.74 -3.65
N LYS A 40 2.95 -5.13 -2.55
CA LYS A 40 3.99 -6.17 -2.53
C LYS A 40 3.45 -7.49 -3.07
N ARG A 41 2.29 -7.97 -2.58
CA ARG A 41 1.67 -9.22 -3.04
C ARG A 41 1.43 -9.26 -4.55
N ARG A 42 1.09 -8.11 -5.14
CA ARG A 42 0.77 -8.01 -6.57
C ARG A 42 2.01 -7.85 -7.46
N HIS A 43 2.99 -7.07 -7.03
CA HIS A 43 4.09 -6.59 -7.87
C HIS A 43 5.45 -7.27 -7.60
N LEU A 44 5.60 -7.99 -6.49
CA LEU A 44 6.78 -8.82 -6.26
C LEU A 44 6.72 -10.10 -7.10
N PRO A 45 7.85 -10.85 -7.21
CA PRO A 45 7.88 -12.11 -7.94
C PRO A 45 6.73 -13.05 -7.56
N GLU A 46 6.19 -13.75 -8.55
CA GLU A 46 5.00 -14.63 -8.43
C GLU A 46 3.67 -13.88 -8.21
N GLY A 47 3.71 -12.55 -8.20
CA GLY A 47 2.53 -11.70 -8.14
C GLY A 47 1.85 -11.53 -9.51
N PRO A 48 0.51 -11.35 -9.54
CA PRO A 48 -0.25 -11.18 -10.79
C PRO A 48 0.15 -9.97 -11.64
N ASP A 49 0.73 -8.93 -11.02
CA ASP A 49 1.13 -7.69 -11.67
C ASP A 49 2.67 -7.51 -11.67
N GLU A 50 3.46 -8.58 -11.46
CA GLU A 50 4.94 -8.53 -11.42
C GLU A 50 5.52 -7.79 -12.63
N ARG A 51 5.03 -8.10 -13.84
CA ARG A 51 5.48 -7.50 -15.11
C ARG A 51 5.10 -6.02 -15.27
N ARG A 52 4.23 -5.50 -14.40
CA ARG A 52 3.71 -4.12 -14.45
C ARG A 52 4.40 -3.20 -13.45
N LEU A 53 5.32 -3.72 -12.63
CA LEU A 53 6.07 -2.91 -11.71
C LEU A 53 6.95 -1.92 -12.48
N GLN A 54 6.73 -0.62 -12.24
CA GLN A 54 7.48 0.45 -12.89
C GLN A 54 8.87 0.60 -12.26
N ALA A 55 9.84 1.08 -13.04
CA ALA A 55 11.21 1.32 -12.56
C ALA A 55 11.25 2.23 -11.31
N ASP A 56 10.39 3.27 -11.30
CA ASP A 56 10.13 4.08 -10.11
C ASP A 56 8.92 3.54 -9.33
N TRP A 57 9.16 2.47 -8.58
CA TRP A 57 8.13 1.80 -7.79
C TRP A 57 7.60 2.68 -6.63
N ARG A 58 8.37 3.66 -6.15
CA ARG A 58 7.93 4.55 -5.07
C ARG A 58 6.81 5.46 -5.56
N LYS A 59 7.04 6.15 -6.69
CA LYS A 59 6.00 6.95 -7.34
C LYS A 59 4.78 6.11 -7.73
N HIS A 60 5.02 4.88 -8.17
CA HIS A 60 3.95 3.93 -8.47
C HIS A 60 3.08 3.63 -7.24
N PHE A 61 3.70 3.39 -6.09
CA PHE A 61 2.98 3.15 -4.85
C PHE A 61 2.22 4.40 -4.37
N VAL A 62 2.83 5.59 -4.44
CA VAL A 62 2.13 6.84 -4.13
C VAL A 62 0.86 6.97 -4.97
N ASN A 63 0.96 6.75 -6.28
CA ASN A 63 -0.21 6.78 -7.17
C ASN A 63 -1.25 5.72 -6.79
N CYS A 64 -0.83 4.54 -6.34
CA CYS A 64 -1.72 3.49 -5.88
C CYS A 64 -2.55 3.93 -4.68
N VAL A 65 -1.92 4.58 -3.70
CA VAL A 65 -2.59 5.10 -2.50
C VAL A 65 -3.48 6.29 -2.84
N THR A 66 -2.94 7.31 -3.51
CA THR A 66 -3.67 8.58 -3.75
C THR A 66 -4.83 8.44 -4.72
N LYS A 67 -4.75 7.52 -5.69
CA LYS A 67 -5.84 7.24 -6.64
C LYS A 67 -6.72 6.07 -6.20
N GLY A 68 -6.43 5.45 -5.06
CA GLY A 68 -7.19 4.34 -4.49
C GLY A 68 -7.39 3.18 -5.46
N TRP A 69 -6.31 2.68 -6.09
CA TRP A 69 -6.40 1.68 -7.17
C TRP A 69 -7.07 0.38 -6.74
N TYR A 70 -6.76 -0.08 -5.53
CA TYR A 70 -7.29 -1.33 -5.00
C TYR A 70 -8.63 -1.17 -4.30
N LYS A 71 -9.15 0.06 -4.20
CA LYS A 71 -10.44 0.38 -3.54
C LYS A 71 -10.54 -0.22 -2.12
N LEU A 72 -9.44 -0.19 -1.37
CA LEU A 72 -9.36 -0.78 -0.02
C LEU A 72 -10.16 -0.01 1.02
N TRP A 73 -10.30 1.31 0.85
CA TRP A 73 -11.05 2.17 1.74
C TRP A 73 -11.91 3.15 0.95
N TYR A 74 -12.82 3.79 1.67
CA TYR A 74 -13.56 4.96 1.24
C TYR A 74 -13.47 6.04 2.31
N ALA A 75 -13.50 7.30 1.88
CA ALA A 75 -13.69 8.43 2.78
C ALA A 75 -15.18 8.56 3.11
N SER A 76 -15.49 8.75 4.38
CA SER A 76 -16.84 8.96 4.88
C SER A 76 -17.15 10.46 5.00
N ALA A 77 -18.43 10.81 4.96
CA ALA A 77 -18.89 12.21 4.99
C ALA A 77 -18.59 12.93 6.32
N ASP A 78 -18.34 12.16 7.38
CA ASP A 78 -17.90 12.62 8.70
C ASP A 78 -16.40 12.92 8.80
N GLY A 79 -15.66 12.79 7.68
CA GLY A 79 -14.22 13.03 7.63
C GLY A 79 -13.37 11.83 8.03
N GLY A 80 -13.99 10.68 8.34
CA GLY A 80 -13.29 9.43 8.63
C GLY A 80 -12.98 8.59 7.39
N TYR A 81 -12.26 7.49 7.61
CA TYR A 81 -12.07 6.44 6.61
C TYR A 81 -12.56 5.10 7.14
N ALA A 82 -13.15 4.30 6.26
CA ALA A 82 -13.53 2.94 6.57
C ALA A 82 -13.10 1.99 5.46
N LEU A 83 -12.80 0.74 5.83
CA LEU A 83 -12.46 -0.30 4.86
C LEU A 83 -13.70 -0.69 4.04
N THR A 84 -13.48 -0.91 2.75
CA THR A 84 -14.48 -1.57 1.90
C THR A 84 -14.50 -3.07 2.18
N THR A 85 -15.43 -3.80 1.58
CA THR A 85 -15.40 -5.27 1.57
C THR A 85 -14.07 -5.82 1.06
N VAL A 86 -13.50 -5.20 0.02
CA VAL A 86 -12.19 -5.58 -0.54
C VAL A 86 -11.07 -5.28 0.46
N GLY A 87 -11.13 -4.14 1.16
CA GLY A 87 -10.21 -3.79 2.23
C GLY A 87 -10.20 -4.81 3.37
N ILE A 88 -11.38 -5.20 3.85
CA ILE A 88 -11.53 -6.20 4.92
C ILE A 88 -10.97 -7.56 4.49
N GLN A 89 -11.23 -7.98 3.26
CA GLN A 89 -10.68 -9.24 2.72
C GLN A 89 -9.16 -9.20 2.63
N ALA A 90 -8.60 -8.09 2.14
CA ALA A 90 -7.15 -7.90 2.07
C ALA A 90 -6.53 -7.91 3.47
N GLN A 91 -7.15 -7.22 4.45
CA GLN A 91 -6.69 -7.20 5.83
C GLN A 91 -6.60 -8.63 6.40
N ARG A 92 -7.70 -9.39 6.33
CA ARG A 92 -7.74 -10.78 6.82
C ARG A 92 -6.73 -11.69 6.11
N LEU A 93 -6.51 -11.48 4.81
CA LEU A 93 -5.55 -12.25 4.04
C LEU A 93 -4.12 -12.03 4.56
N HIS A 94 -3.75 -10.78 4.83
CA HIS A 94 -2.42 -10.43 5.30
C HIS A 94 -2.21 -10.80 6.78
N GLU A 95 -3.21 -10.57 7.63
CA GLU A 95 -3.19 -11.02 9.04
C GLU A 95 -2.96 -12.54 9.14
N LYS A 96 -3.66 -13.33 8.32
CA LYS A 96 -3.46 -14.80 8.28
C LYS A 96 -2.07 -15.21 7.81
N ARG A 97 -1.43 -14.42 6.95
CA ARG A 97 -0.08 -14.70 6.41
C ARG A 97 1.03 -14.29 7.36
N GLU A 98 0.84 -13.25 8.16
CA GLU A 98 1.80 -12.85 9.19
C GLU A 98 1.78 -13.78 10.40
N ALA A 99 0.65 -14.45 10.65
CA ALA A 99 0.49 -15.43 11.73
C ALA A 99 0.95 -16.85 11.39
N ALA A 100 1.40 -17.12 10.15
CA ALA A 100 1.78 -18.44 9.64
C ALA A 100 3.28 -18.52 9.36
#